data_AF-A0A9Q0CFP7-F1
#
_entry.id   AF-A0A9Q0CFP7-F1
#
_cell.length_a   1.000
_cell.length_b   1.000
_cell.length_c   1.000
_cell.angle_alpha   90.00
_cell.angle_beta   90.00
_cell.angle_gamma   90.00
#
_symmetry.space_group_name_H-M   'P 1'
#
loop_
_entity.id
_entity.type
_entity.pdbx_description
1 polymer ?
#
loop_
_entity_poly.entity_id
_entity_poly.type
_entity_poly.pdbx_seq_one_letter_code
_entity_poly.pdbx_strand_id
1 'polypeptide(L)'
;MACHTRSFSLPTRSHPFLQNAEEELNRLRACVGSSLTYEIMLDALKAVDHVYESINELLSMSSNLNGHSHMQHRRWLEQELKDSVNLLDMCSTSRDNLDTIRYHVQDLELANRRGDLEAIKSKLRDYNLIVKKANRDVKIQMFNKNESSEGESLAVVSLLLETREITISMLQSIFIYLSQQIVSQKSSKWSLVSRLSEKGTISCKVDAACLRVNVEELENGVESLFRHLIKCRVSLLNIFSL
;
A
#
# COMPACT_ATOMS: atom_id res chain seq x y z
N MET A 1 20.43 1.78 -61.16
CA MET A 1 20.17 2.69 -60.04
C MET A 1 19.93 1.84 -58.81
N ALA A 2 20.91 1.79 -57.90
CA ALA A 2 20.84 0.95 -56.71
C ALA A 2 19.98 1.65 -55.64
N CYS A 3 18.96 0.96 -55.14
CA CYS A 3 18.13 1.43 -54.03
C CYS A 3 18.85 1.14 -52.71
N HIS A 4 19.28 2.18 -52.00
CA HIS A 4 19.80 2.06 -50.64
C HIS A 4 18.64 1.76 -49.68
N THR A 5 18.60 0.52 -49.19
CA THR A 5 17.71 0.12 -48.10
C THR A 5 18.23 0.76 -46.81
N ARG A 6 17.53 1.77 -46.30
CA ARG A 6 17.79 2.33 -44.97
C ARG A 6 17.36 1.30 -43.93
N SER A 7 18.31 0.84 -43.13
CA SER A 7 18.09 -0.01 -41.96
C SER A 7 17.15 0.67 -40.97
N PHE A 8 16.02 0.03 -40.69
CA PHE A 8 15.14 0.38 -39.58
C PHE A 8 15.84 0.00 -38.28
N SER A 9 16.22 0.99 -37.47
CA SER A 9 16.58 0.75 -36.08
C SER A 9 15.34 0.23 -35.35
N LEU A 10 15.38 -1.04 -34.93
CA LEU A 10 14.43 -1.58 -33.97
C LEU A 10 14.42 -0.67 -32.73
N PRO A 11 13.26 -0.43 -32.09
CA PRO A 11 13.24 0.29 -30.83
C PRO A 11 14.17 -0.44 -29.85
N THR A 12 15.06 0.31 -29.21
CA THR A 12 15.96 -0.19 -28.17
C THR A 12 15.13 -1.02 -27.19
N ARG A 13 15.44 -2.31 -27.04
CA ARG A 13 14.78 -3.16 -26.04
C ARG A 13 14.86 -2.43 -24.70
N SER A 14 13.71 -2.11 -24.11
CA SER A 14 13.63 -1.55 -22.76
C SER A 14 14.35 -2.50 -21.79
N HIS A 15 15.03 -1.93 -20.79
CA HIS A 15 15.76 -2.72 -19.79
C HIS A 15 14.80 -3.71 -19.11
N PRO A 16 15.18 -4.98 -18.87
CA PRO A 16 14.26 -5.98 -18.32
C PRO A 16 13.61 -5.56 -17.00
N PHE A 17 14.34 -4.89 -16.09
CA PHE A 17 13.77 -4.34 -14.85
C PHE A 17 12.79 -3.18 -15.08
N LEU A 18 13.05 -2.33 -16.08
CA LEU A 18 12.14 -1.24 -16.43
C LEU A 18 10.83 -1.79 -16.98
N GLN A 19 10.91 -2.75 -17.89
CA GLN A 19 9.73 -3.41 -18.45
C GLN A 19 8.91 -4.12 -17.36
N ASN A 20 9.58 -4.88 -16.47
CA ASN A 20 8.91 -5.57 -15.36
C ASN A 20 8.20 -4.59 -14.41
N ALA A 21 8.87 -3.49 -14.05
CA ALA A 21 8.29 -2.45 -13.19
C ALA A 21 7.06 -1.80 -13.84
N GLU A 22 7.13 -1.49 -15.14
CA GLU A 22 6.01 -0.91 -15.89
C GLU A 22 4.82 -1.87 -16.00
N GLU A 23 5.06 -3.17 -16.21
CA GLU A 23 4.01 -4.19 -16.28
C GLU A 23 3.27 -4.32 -14.93
N GLU A 24 4.00 -4.42 -13.81
CA GLU A 24 3.40 -4.48 -12.48
C GLU A 24 2.69 -3.17 -12.10
N LEU A 25 3.23 -2.01 -12.47
CA LEU A 25 2.56 -0.72 -12.27
C LEU A 25 1.24 -0.62 -13.03
N ASN A 26 1.20 -1.07 -14.28
CA ASN A 26 -0.03 -1.11 -15.06
C ASN A 26 -1.09 -2.01 -14.41
N ARG A 27 -0.67 -3.15 -13.84
CA ARG A 27 -1.56 -4.04 -13.09
C ARG A 27 -2.10 -3.34 -11.83
N LEU A 28 -1.24 -2.65 -11.09
CA LEU A 28 -1.61 -1.91 -9.88
C LEU A 28 -2.60 -0.78 -10.16
N ARG A 29 -2.42 -0.01 -11.25
CA ARG A 29 -3.37 1.04 -11.67
C ARG A 29 -4.78 0.50 -11.82
N ALA A 30 -4.94 -0.68 -12.44
CA ALA A 30 -6.24 -1.31 -12.62
C ALA A 30 -6.88 -1.73 -11.29
N CYS A 31 -6.08 -2.11 -10.29
CA CYS A 31 -6.57 -2.58 -9.00
C CYS A 31 -6.99 -1.44 -8.05
N VAL A 32 -6.19 -0.36 -7.96
CA VAL A 32 -6.35 0.71 -6.96
C VAL A 32 -7.60 1.59 -7.20
N GLY A 33 -8.14 1.61 -8.42
CA GLY A 33 -9.37 2.35 -8.75
C GLY A 33 -10.69 1.66 -8.35
N SER A 34 -10.62 0.46 -7.74
CA SER A 34 -11.78 -0.38 -7.45
C SER A 34 -11.94 -0.67 -5.95
N SER A 35 -13.10 -1.20 -5.54
CA SER A 35 -13.28 -1.71 -4.18
C SER A 35 -12.42 -2.95 -3.97
N LEU A 36 -11.23 -2.77 -3.39
CA LEU A 36 -10.26 -3.84 -3.14
C LEU A 36 -10.80 -4.89 -2.16
N THR A 37 -10.82 -6.15 -2.59
CA THR A 37 -10.97 -7.30 -1.69
C THR A 37 -9.64 -7.56 -0.97
N TYR A 38 -9.68 -8.38 0.08
CA TYR A 38 -8.49 -8.82 0.81
C TYR A 38 -7.41 -9.42 -0.10
N GLU A 39 -7.79 -10.37 -0.96
CA GLU A 39 -6.87 -11.10 -1.84
C GLU A 39 -6.20 -10.15 -2.83
N ILE A 40 -6.98 -9.26 -3.47
CA ILE A 40 -6.46 -8.28 -4.43
C ILE A 40 -5.51 -7.31 -3.71
N MET A 41 -5.80 -6.95 -2.46
CA MET A 41 -4.96 -6.06 -1.67
C MET A 41 -3.61 -6.69 -1.33
N LEU A 42 -3.58 -7.96 -0.92
CA LEU A 42 -2.32 -8.68 -0.69
C LEU A 42 -1.50 -8.83 -1.96
N ASP A 43 -2.14 -9.17 -3.08
CA ASP A 43 -1.44 -9.31 -4.35
C ASP A 43 -0.91 -7.95 -4.84
N ALA A 44 -1.66 -6.87 -4.61
CA ALA A 44 -1.19 -5.51 -4.87
C ALA A 44 0.00 -5.13 -3.98
N LEU A 45 0.02 -5.47 -2.69
CA LEU A 45 1.18 -5.23 -1.82
C LEU A 45 2.43 -5.94 -2.34
N LYS A 46 2.31 -7.21 -2.76
CA LYS A 46 3.41 -7.97 -3.38
C LYS A 46 3.88 -7.35 -4.69
N ALA A 47 2.94 -6.89 -5.53
CA ALA A 47 3.27 -6.21 -6.77
C ALA A 47 4.07 -4.91 -6.51
N VAL A 48 3.66 -4.10 -5.53
CA VAL A 48 4.38 -2.88 -5.14
C VAL A 48 5.80 -3.22 -4.64
N ASP A 49 5.96 -4.30 -3.86
CA ASP A 49 7.28 -4.79 -3.46
C ASP A 49 8.17 -5.09 -4.68
N HIS A 50 7.66 -5.82 -5.67
CA HIS A 50 8.42 -6.15 -6.90
C HIS A 50 8.77 -4.91 -7.75
N VAL A 51 7.90 -3.89 -7.75
CA VAL A 51 8.20 -2.61 -8.42
C VAL A 51 9.34 -1.90 -7.70
N TYR A 52 9.31 -1.80 -6.37
CA TYR A 52 10.41 -1.19 -5.61
C TYR A 52 11.72 -1.98 -5.74
N GLU A 53 11.66 -3.31 -5.80
CA GLU A 53 12.83 -4.15 -6.09
C GLU A 53 13.42 -3.82 -7.47
N SER A 54 12.58 -3.74 -8.50
CA SER A 54 13.00 -3.37 -9.85
C SER A 54 13.58 -1.95 -9.91
N ILE A 55 12.97 -1.00 -9.21
CA ILE A 55 13.48 0.37 -9.09
C ILE A 55 14.85 0.39 -8.41
N ASN A 56 15.03 -0.38 -7.33
CA ASN A 56 16.31 -0.47 -6.62
C ASN A 56 17.43 -0.97 -7.53
N GLU A 57 17.16 -1.97 -8.36
CA GLU A 57 18.12 -2.45 -9.37
C GLU A 57 18.41 -1.39 -10.43
N LEU A 58 17.40 -0.65 -10.90
CA LEU A 58 17.62 0.44 -11.86
C LEU A 58 18.47 1.58 -11.27
N LEU A 59 18.26 1.92 -9.99
CA LEU A 59 19.04 2.93 -9.26
C LEU A 59 20.48 2.48 -9.00
N SER A 60 20.70 1.20 -8.69
CA SER A 60 22.05 0.67 -8.47
C SER A 60 22.90 0.76 -9.75
N MET A 61 22.27 0.52 -10.91
CA MET A 61 22.92 0.58 -12.22
C MET A 61 23.14 2.02 -12.73
N SER A 62 22.25 2.96 -12.38
CA SER A 62 22.30 4.36 -12.83
C SER A 62 23.36 5.20 -12.13
N SER A 63 23.98 4.69 -11.05
CA SER A 63 25.08 5.31 -10.29
C SER A 63 26.31 5.70 -11.11
N ASN A 64 26.36 5.37 -12.41
CA ASN A 64 27.45 5.72 -13.34
C ASN A 64 27.09 6.82 -14.37
N LEU A 65 25.87 7.38 -14.35
CA LEU A 65 25.44 8.37 -15.34
C LEU A 65 25.89 9.80 -14.97
N ASN A 66 27.19 10.04 -15.14
CA ASN A 66 27.77 11.37 -15.07
C ASN A 66 27.40 12.20 -16.30
N GLY A 67 26.65 13.26 -16.06
CA GLY A 67 26.55 14.41 -16.97
C GLY A 67 25.25 14.46 -17.75
N HIS A 68 24.32 15.30 -17.28
CA HIS A 68 23.87 16.55 -17.91
C HIS A 68 22.71 17.11 -17.05
N SER A 69 22.84 18.35 -16.57
CA SER A 69 21.95 19.08 -15.63
C SER A 69 22.03 18.71 -14.13
N HIS A 70 23.25 18.67 -13.58
CA HIS A 70 23.54 18.39 -12.15
C HIS A 70 22.63 19.14 -11.15
N MET A 71 22.25 20.40 -11.41
CA MET A 71 21.43 21.18 -10.47
C MET A 71 19.96 20.77 -10.42
N GLN A 72 19.34 20.43 -11.57
CA GLN A 72 17.93 20.01 -11.61
C GLN A 72 17.77 18.60 -11.06
N HIS A 73 18.69 17.69 -11.44
CA HIS A 73 18.71 16.33 -10.91
C HIS A 73 18.90 16.31 -9.40
N ARG A 74 19.81 17.14 -8.87
CA ARG A 74 20.06 17.26 -7.42
C ARG A 74 18.84 17.78 -6.65
N ARG A 75 18.18 18.83 -7.13
CA ARG A 75 16.94 19.35 -6.50
C ARG A 75 15.82 18.30 -6.48
N TRP A 76 15.66 17.57 -7.58
CA TRP A 76 14.69 16.49 -7.63
C TRP A 76 15.02 15.37 -6.63
N LEU A 77 16.28 14.92 -6.58
CA LEU A 77 16.74 13.93 -5.61
C LEU A 77 16.53 14.38 -4.16
N GLU A 78 16.82 15.64 -3.82
CA GLU A 78 16.56 16.20 -2.48
C GLU A 78 15.08 16.12 -2.12
N GLN A 79 14.21 16.47 -3.07
CA GLN A 79 12.76 16.41 -2.88
C GLN A 79 12.27 14.98 -2.75
N GLU A 80 12.72 14.06 -3.60
CA GLU A 80 12.39 12.63 -3.51
C GLU A 80 12.88 12.02 -2.19
N LEU A 81 14.08 12.39 -1.74
CA LEU A 81 14.58 11.99 -0.43
C LEU A 81 13.69 12.55 0.68
N LYS A 82 13.23 13.79 0.61
CA LYS A 82 12.29 14.33 1.60
C LYS A 82 10.96 13.55 1.59
N ASP A 83 10.41 13.29 0.41
CA ASP A 83 9.14 12.59 0.24
C ASP A 83 9.23 11.12 0.69
N SER A 84 10.38 10.48 0.52
CA SER A 84 10.63 9.12 1.02
C SER A 84 10.57 9.03 2.55
N VAL A 85 10.97 10.07 3.28
CA VAL A 85 10.83 10.10 4.76
C VAL A 85 9.36 10.14 5.14
N ASN A 86 8.58 11.01 4.49
CA ASN A 86 7.14 11.08 4.74
C ASN A 86 6.47 9.73 4.47
N LEU A 87 6.83 9.05 3.37
CA LEU A 87 6.29 7.73 3.07
C LEU A 87 6.70 6.67 4.11
N LEU A 88 7.94 6.68 4.57
CA LEU A 88 8.42 5.80 5.63
C LEU A 88 7.66 6.03 6.94
N ASP A 89 7.41 7.28 7.32
CA ASP A 89 6.63 7.65 8.50
C ASP A 89 5.18 7.15 8.37
N MET A 90 4.58 7.25 7.17
CA MET A 90 3.26 6.70 6.89
C MET A 90 3.23 5.17 7.02
N CYS A 91 4.21 4.45 6.46
CA CYS A 91 4.33 3.00 6.61
C CYS A 91 4.52 2.60 8.07
N SER A 92 5.35 3.32 8.82
CA SER A 92 5.57 3.04 10.24
C SER A 92 4.29 3.24 11.06
N THR A 93 3.62 4.38 10.87
CA THR A 93 2.34 4.67 11.53
C THR A 93 1.29 3.62 11.17
N SER A 94 1.25 3.19 9.91
CA SER A 94 0.32 2.16 9.44
C SER A 94 0.58 0.81 10.08
N ARG A 95 1.84 0.41 10.22
CA ARG A 95 2.24 -0.82 10.91
C ARG A 95 1.81 -0.80 12.38
N ASP A 96 2.08 0.28 13.10
CA ASP A 96 1.72 0.42 14.52
C ASP A 96 0.19 0.38 14.71
N ASN A 97 -0.54 1.00 13.78
CA ASN A 97 -1.99 0.93 13.74
C ASN A 97 -2.52 -0.48 13.45
N LEU A 98 -1.90 -1.21 12.52
CA LEU A 98 -2.28 -2.60 12.21
C LEU A 98 -2.02 -3.54 13.39
N ASP A 99 -0.89 -3.39 14.08
CA ASP A 99 -0.60 -4.13 15.31
C ASP A 99 -1.67 -3.86 16.39
N THR A 100 -1.99 -2.58 16.61
CA THR A 100 -3.05 -2.19 17.55
C THR A 100 -4.41 -2.77 17.14
N ILE A 101 -4.76 -2.73 15.86
CA ILE A 101 -6.00 -3.32 15.33
C ILE A 101 -6.00 -4.84 15.54
N ARG A 102 -4.88 -5.52 15.27
CA ARG A 102 -4.72 -6.97 15.48
C ARG A 102 -5.03 -7.36 16.92
N TYR A 103 -4.51 -6.60 17.89
CA TYR A 103 -4.83 -6.77 19.31
C TYR A 103 -6.34 -6.65 19.58
N HIS A 104 -7.00 -5.61 19.07
CA HIS A 104 -8.45 -5.44 19.24
C HIS A 104 -9.28 -6.55 18.56
N VAL A 105 -8.83 -7.06 17.41
CA VAL A 105 -9.47 -8.20 16.74
C VAL A 105 -9.31 -9.48 17.56
N GLN A 106 -8.14 -9.71 18.16
CA GLN A 106 -7.91 -10.84 19.06
C GLN A 106 -8.81 -10.78 20.29
N ASP A 107 -8.97 -9.61 20.90
CA ASP A 107 -9.90 -9.38 22.01
C ASP A 107 -11.36 -9.68 21.61
N LEU A 108 -11.76 -9.25 20.42
CA LEU A 108 -13.08 -9.54 19.85
C LEU A 108 -13.26 -11.04 19.59
N GLU A 109 -12.23 -11.72 19.07
CA GLU A 109 -12.22 -13.16 18.85
C GLU A 109 -12.42 -13.94 20.16
N LEU A 110 -11.74 -13.54 21.23
CA LEU A 110 -11.89 -14.14 22.56
C LEU A 110 -13.28 -13.90 23.14
N ALA A 111 -13.84 -12.70 22.98
CA ALA A 111 -15.21 -12.41 23.40
C ALA A 111 -16.24 -13.26 22.64
N ASN A 112 -16.05 -13.44 21.33
CA ASN A 112 -16.86 -14.32 20.49
C ASN A 112 -16.82 -15.77 20.98
N ARG A 113 -15.62 -16.30 21.32
CA ARG A 113 -15.45 -17.66 21.84
C ARG A 113 -16.14 -17.86 23.20
N ARG A 114 -16.20 -16.82 24.04
CA ARG A 114 -16.88 -16.85 25.35
C ARG A 114 -18.40 -16.70 25.26
N GLY A 115 -18.91 -16.17 24.14
CA GLY A 115 -20.35 -15.94 23.94
C GLY A 115 -20.92 -14.78 24.77
N ASP A 116 -20.08 -13.89 25.30
CA ASP A 116 -20.50 -12.72 26.07
C ASP A 116 -20.92 -11.58 25.14
N LEU A 117 -22.23 -11.42 24.95
CA LEU A 117 -22.80 -10.45 24.02
C LEU A 117 -22.43 -8.99 24.34
N GLU A 118 -22.36 -8.63 25.62
CA GLU A 118 -22.06 -7.25 26.01
C GLU A 118 -20.58 -6.96 25.84
N ALA A 119 -19.70 -7.92 26.15
CA ALA A 119 -18.29 -7.84 25.83
C ALA A 119 -18.06 -7.74 24.31
N ILE A 120 -18.74 -8.56 23.50
CA ILE A 120 -18.65 -8.52 22.03
C ILE A 120 -19.03 -7.13 21.51
N LYS A 121 -20.19 -6.59 21.92
CA LYS A 121 -20.61 -5.24 21.52
C LYS A 121 -19.58 -4.18 21.91
N SER A 122 -19.00 -4.29 23.11
CA SER A 122 -18.00 -3.33 23.55
C SER A 122 -16.71 -3.40 22.73
N LYS A 123 -16.15 -4.59 22.54
CA LYS A 123 -14.93 -4.80 21.74
C LYS A 123 -15.14 -4.40 20.28
N LEU A 124 -16.34 -4.60 19.75
CA LEU A 124 -16.70 -4.13 18.41
C LEU A 124 -16.66 -2.60 18.30
N ARG A 125 -17.11 -1.87 19.33
CA ARG A 125 -17.01 -0.41 19.37
C ARG A 125 -15.55 0.03 19.40
N ASP A 126 -14.74 -0.61 20.23
CA ASP A 126 -13.31 -0.28 20.37
C ASP A 126 -12.57 -0.50 19.04
N TYR A 127 -12.79 -1.65 18.38
CA TYR A 127 -12.28 -1.91 17.03
C TYR A 127 -12.68 -0.80 16.04
N ASN A 128 -13.96 -0.43 16.01
CA ASN A 128 -14.44 0.58 15.08
C ASN A 128 -13.81 1.96 15.33
N LEU A 129 -13.54 2.30 16.59
CA LEU A 129 -12.87 3.55 16.95
C LEU A 129 -11.42 3.55 16.50
N ILE A 130 -10.68 2.47 16.76
CA ILE A 130 -9.26 2.41 16.40
C ILE A 130 -9.04 2.39 14.89
N VAL A 131 -9.84 1.63 14.13
CA VAL A 131 -9.72 1.61 12.67
C VAL A 131 -10.07 2.97 12.05
N LYS A 132 -11.10 3.65 12.57
CA LYS A 132 -11.44 5.02 12.13
C LYS A 132 -10.34 6.02 12.45
N LYS A 133 -9.67 5.88 13.59
CA LYS A 133 -8.52 6.69 13.94
C LYS A 133 -7.38 6.44 12.94
N ALA A 134 -7.01 5.18 12.73
CA ALA A 134 -5.94 4.81 11.79
C ALA A 134 -6.19 5.34 10.37
N ASN A 135 -7.43 5.23 9.87
CA ASN A 135 -7.80 5.78 8.56
C ASN A 135 -7.64 7.32 8.50
N ARG A 136 -7.95 8.04 9.59
CA ARG A 136 -7.73 9.49 9.65
C ARG A 136 -6.25 9.83 9.69
N ASP A 137 -5.44 9.08 10.44
CA ASP A 137 -4.01 9.32 10.59
C ASP A 137 -3.32 9.24 9.21
N VAL A 138 -3.62 8.21 8.41
CA VAL A 138 -3.14 8.09 7.02
C VAL A 138 -3.65 9.24 6.15
N LYS A 139 -4.93 9.59 6.26
CA LYS A 139 -5.53 10.66 5.45
C LYS A 139 -4.91 12.04 5.75
N ILE A 140 -4.56 12.32 7.00
CA ILE A 140 -3.91 13.58 7.39
C ILE A 140 -2.51 13.66 6.77
N GLN A 141 -1.75 12.57 6.80
CA GLN A 141 -0.40 12.51 6.23
C GLN A 141 -0.41 12.67 4.69
N MET A 142 -1.48 12.27 4.00
CA MET A 142 -1.67 12.48 2.56
C MET A 142 -1.81 13.97 2.17
N PHE A 143 -2.49 14.79 3.00
CA PHE A 143 -2.75 16.20 2.68
C PHE A 143 -1.54 17.13 2.89
N ASN A 144 -0.49 16.66 3.54
CA ASN A 144 0.74 17.42 3.77
C ASN A 144 1.72 17.36 2.58
N LYS A 145 1.31 16.81 1.43
CA LYS A 145 2.14 16.70 0.22
C LYS A 145 2.24 18.06 -0.46
N ASN A 146 3.47 18.56 -0.62
CA ASN A 146 3.74 19.74 -1.46
C ASN A 146 3.65 19.35 -2.94
N GLU A 147 3.12 20.23 -3.79
CA GLU A 147 3.06 20.05 -5.24
C GLU A 147 4.49 19.88 -5.80
N SER A 148 4.69 18.81 -6.57
CA SER A 148 5.92 18.59 -7.34
C SER A 148 5.78 19.32 -8.69
N SER A 149 6.79 20.10 -9.06
CA SER A 149 6.85 20.75 -10.37
C SER A 149 7.02 19.70 -11.48
N GLU A 150 6.11 19.72 -12.45
CA GLU A 150 6.23 18.97 -13.71
C GLU A 150 7.48 19.41 -14.49
N GLY A 151 8.38 18.46 -14.70
CA GLY A 151 9.48 18.56 -15.65
C GLY A 151 9.66 17.20 -16.30
N GLU A 152 10.08 17.20 -17.56
CA GLU A 152 10.33 15.98 -18.34
C GLU A 152 11.35 15.09 -17.60
N SER A 153 10.89 13.95 -17.10
CA SER A 153 11.66 13.16 -16.14
C SER A 153 12.09 11.82 -16.70
N LEU A 154 13.27 11.36 -16.26
CA LEU A 154 13.80 10.03 -16.59
C LEU A 154 12.76 8.95 -16.24
N ALA A 155 12.65 7.89 -17.03
CA ALA A 155 11.67 6.82 -16.81
C ALA A 155 11.66 6.29 -15.35
N VAL A 156 12.84 6.16 -14.72
CA VAL A 156 13.00 5.74 -13.30
C VAL A 156 12.36 6.72 -12.32
N VAL A 157 12.41 8.03 -12.61
CA VAL A 157 11.76 9.04 -11.79
C VAL A 157 10.25 8.90 -11.87
N SER A 158 9.70 8.77 -13.08
CA SER A 158 8.26 8.57 -13.27
C SER A 158 7.77 7.31 -12.54
N LEU A 159 8.53 6.21 -12.63
CA LEU A 159 8.28 5.00 -11.85
C LEU A 159 8.23 5.27 -10.34
N LEU A 160 9.21 6.00 -9.79
CA LEU A 160 9.28 6.31 -8.35
C LEU A 160 8.10 7.15 -7.88
N LEU A 161 7.80 8.24 -8.59
CA LEU A 161 6.70 9.15 -8.25
C LEU A 161 5.37 8.38 -8.22
N GLU A 162 5.15 7.55 -9.22
CA GLU A 162 3.92 6.80 -9.36
C GLU A 162 3.80 5.65 -8.35
N THR A 163 4.88 4.89 -8.15
CA THR A 163 4.91 3.81 -7.16
C THR A 163 4.63 4.35 -5.77
N ARG A 164 5.14 5.54 -5.43
CA ARG A 164 4.79 6.23 -4.19
C ARG A 164 3.30 6.54 -4.12
N GLU A 165 2.69 7.08 -5.16
CA GLU A 165 1.26 7.42 -5.15
C GLU A 165 0.36 6.20 -4.99
N ILE A 166 0.73 5.10 -5.63
CA ILE A 166 0.07 3.81 -5.46
C ILE A 166 0.25 3.29 -4.04
N THR A 167 1.47 3.35 -3.49
CA THR A 167 1.76 2.91 -2.11
C THR A 167 0.91 3.69 -1.11
N ILE A 168 0.83 5.02 -1.26
CA ILE A 168 0.01 5.89 -0.44
C ILE A 168 -1.48 5.48 -0.53
N SER A 169 -1.98 5.25 -1.74
CA SER A 169 -3.37 4.83 -1.98
C SER A 169 -3.67 3.44 -1.42
N MET A 170 -2.68 2.53 -1.45
CA MET A 170 -2.77 1.20 -0.89
C MET A 170 -2.86 1.23 0.64
N LEU A 171 -2.03 2.03 1.31
CA LEU A 171 -2.11 2.22 2.76
C LEU A 171 -3.49 2.70 3.19
N GLN A 172 -4.08 3.66 2.46
CA GLN A 172 -5.44 4.12 2.76
C GLN A 172 -6.50 3.04 2.49
N SER A 173 -6.38 2.32 1.39
CA SER A 173 -7.31 1.23 1.03
C SER A 173 -7.35 0.14 2.11
N ILE A 174 -6.23 -0.19 2.75
CA ILE A 174 -6.17 -1.12 3.90
C ILE A 174 -7.13 -0.68 5.01
N PHE A 175 -7.03 0.57 5.47
CA PHE A 175 -7.88 1.04 6.57
C PHE A 175 -9.34 1.26 6.17
N ILE A 176 -9.61 1.56 4.89
CA ILE A 176 -10.98 1.57 4.35
C ILE A 176 -11.58 0.15 4.39
N TYR A 177 -10.84 -0.85 3.90
CA TYR A 177 -11.25 -2.26 3.93
C TYR A 177 -11.53 -2.71 5.37
N LEU A 178 -10.62 -2.46 6.31
CA LEU A 178 -10.79 -2.82 7.72
C LEU A 178 -11.99 -2.10 8.35
N SER A 179 -12.27 -0.86 7.94
CA SER A 179 -13.47 -0.13 8.39
C SER A 179 -14.75 -0.82 7.93
N GLN A 180 -14.73 -1.47 6.77
CA GLN A 180 -15.89 -2.13 6.16
C GLN A 180 -16.15 -3.53 6.72
N GLN A 181 -15.13 -4.23 7.22
CA GLN A 181 -15.24 -5.61 7.73
C GLN A 181 -16.24 -5.78 8.87
N ILE A 182 -16.62 -4.69 9.53
CA ILE A 182 -17.57 -4.71 10.65
C ILE A 182 -18.85 -3.89 10.36
N VAL A 183 -18.89 -3.13 9.26
CA VAL A 183 -20.00 -2.24 8.89
C VAL A 183 -21.15 -2.97 8.18
N SER A 184 -20.99 -4.24 7.78
CA SER A 184 -22.06 -5.06 7.17
C SER A 184 -23.30 -5.30 8.06
N GLN A 185 -23.38 -4.71 9.24
CA GLN A 185 -24.52 -4.81 10.15
C GLN A 185 -25.48 -3.61 10.15
N LYS A 186 -25.22 -2.54 9.38
CA LYS A 186 -26.03 -1.30 9.48
C LYS A 186 -27.26 -1.21 8.55
N SER A 187 -27.47 -2.15 7.65
CA SER A 187 -28.72 -2.26 6.87
C SER A 187 -28.71 -3.63 6.20
N SER A 188 -29.67 -4.52 6.36
CA SER A 188 -31.10 -4.32 6.45
C SER A 188 -31.69 -5.31 7.43
N LYS A 189 -32.53 -4.82 8.35
CA LYS A 189 -33.53 -5.61 9.10
C LYS A 189 -32.90 -6.79 9.87
N TRP A 190 -33.05 -6.82 11.19
CA TRP A 190 -33.40 -8.10 11.80
C TRP A 190 -34.50 -8.68 10.92
N SER A 191 -34.17 -9.70 10.11
CA SER A 191 -35.14 -10.41 9.31
C SER A 191 -36.00 -11.12 10.34
N LEU A 192 -37.06 -10.40 10.74
CA LEU A 192 -38.24 -10.93 11.35
C LEU A 192 -38.59 -12.22 10.58
N VAL A 193 -38.55 -13.33 11.31
CA VAL A 193 -38.90 -14.70 10.88
C VAL A 193 -37.80 -15.37 10.03
N SER A 194 -36.93 -16.22 10.59
CA SER A 194 -37.23 -17.59 11.05
C SER A 194 -35.90 -18.18 11.56
N ARG A 195 -35.80 -18.95 12.64
CA ARG A 195 -36.72 -19.80 13.38
C ARG A 195 -36.09 -20.04 14.76
N LEU A 196 -36.95 -20.22 15.74
CA LEU A 196 -36.65 -20.93 16.98
C LEU A 196 -35.72 -22.14 16.72
N SER A 197 -34.46 -22.01 17.12
CA SER A 197 -33.70 -23.11 17.70
C SER A 197 -33.23 -22.61 19.05
N GLU A 198 -33.51 -23.41 20.06
CA GLU A 198 -33.20 -23.20 21.45
C GLU A 198 -31.70 -22.93 21.67
N LYS A 199 -31.41 -22.15 22.73
CA LYS A 199 -30.09 -21.67 23.20
C LYS A 199 -29.50 -20.50 22.39
N GLY A 200 -29.32 -19.39 23.10
CA GLY A 200 -28.92 -18.11 22.55
C GLY A 200 -27.60 -18.18 21.77
N THR A 201 -27.66 -17.79 20.50
CA THR A 201 -26.51 -17.42 19.71
C THR A 201 -26.99 -16.37 18.73
N ILE A 202 -26.79 -15.10 19.07
CA ILE A 202 -26.89 -14.01 18.11
C ILE A 202 -25.71 -14.21 17.17
N SER A 203 -25.97 -14.75 15.98
CA SER A 203 -24.98 -14.93 14.93
C SER A 203 -24.65 -13.59 14.28
N CYS A 204 -23.93 -12.73 15.01
CA CYS A 204 -23.05 -11.73 14.43
C CYS A 204 -21.69 -12.41 14.23
N LYS A 205 -21.57 -13.28 13.22
CA LYS A 205 -20.28 -13.88 12.87
C LYS A 205 -19.53 -12.93 11.92
N VAL A 206 -19.01 -11.84 12.45
CA VAL A 206 -17.70 -11.39 11.94
C VAL A 206 -16.77 -12.54 12.32
N ASP A 207 -16.20 -13.21 11.34
CA ASP A 207 -15.17 -14.21 11.60
C ASP A 207 -13.90 -13.48 12.05
N ALA A 208 -13.86 -13.15 13.34
CA ALA A 208 -12.77 -12.42 13.96
C ALA A 208 -11.44 -13.20 13.84
N ALA A 209 -11.49 -14.53 13.74
CA ALA A 209 -10.30 -15.33 13.50
C ALA A 209 -9.76 -15.12 12.07
N CYS A 210 -10.64 -15.15 11.06
CA CYS A 210 -10.27 -14.81 9.68
C CYS A 210 -9.75 -13.37 9.57
N LEU A 211 -10.45 -12.41 10.17
CA LEU A 211 -10.03 -11.00 10.17
C LEU A 211 -8.65 -10.81 10.83
N ARG A 212 -8.33 -11.57 11.89
CA ARG A 212 -7.03 -11.50 12.55
C ARG A 212 -5.90 -11.92 11.61
N VAL A 213 -6.09 -13.03 10.89
CA VAL A 213 -5.12 -13.50 9.88
C VAL A 213 -4.96 -12.45 8.80
N ASN A 214 -6.06 -11.87 8.30
CA ASN A 214 -6.01 -10.83 7.29
C ASN A 214 -5.21 -9.61 7.75
N VAL A 215 -5.43 -9.13 8.97
CA VAL A 215 -4.67 -8.00 9.53
C VAL A 215 -3.19 -8.33 9.66
N GLU A 216 -2.85 -9.55 10.09
CA GLU A 216 -1.47 -10.02 10.22
C GLU A 216 -0.74 -10.08 8.87
N GLU A 217 -1.38 -10.62 7.82
CA GLU A 217 -0.78 -10.65 6.48
C GLU A 217 -0.62 -9.25 5.88
N LEU A 218 -1.58 -8.34 6.12
CA LEU A 218 -1.48 -6.94 5.71
C LEU A 218 -0.35 -6.20 6.45
N GLU A 219 -0.18 -6.43 7.75
CA GLU A 219 0.93 -5.87 8.55
C GLU A 219 2.29 -6.33 8.00
N ASN A 220 2.42 -7.63 7.69
CA ASN A 220 3.62 -8.19 7.10
C ASN A 220 3.93 -7.56 5.72
N GLY A 221 2.91 -7.35 4.90
CA GLY A 221 3.05 -6.66 3.62
C GLY A 221 3.52 -5.21 3.77
N VAL A 222 2.95 -4.46 4.71
CA VAL A 222 3.39 -3.08 5.01
C VAL A 222 4.82 -3.05 5.54
N GLU A 223 5.23 -4.04 6.34
CA GLU A 223 6.59 -4.17 6.85
C GLU A 223 7.60 -4.50 5.73
N SER A 224 7.21 -5.34 4.76
CA SER A 224 8.01 -5.62 3.57
C SER A 224 8.25 -4.34 2.75
N LEU A 225 7.18 -3.58 2.49
CA LEU A 225 7.26 -2.29 1.80
C LEU A 225 8.18 -1.31 2.51
N PHE A 226 8.06 -1.19 3.84
CA PHE A 226 8.93 -0.33 4.63
C PHE A 226 10.42 -0.65 4.43
N ARG A 227 10.78 -1.93 4.35
CA ARG A 227 12.16 -2.37 4.09
C ARG A 227 12.61 -2.00 2.68
N HIS A 228 11.77 -2.18 1.67
CA HIS A 228 12.08 -1.79 0.29
C HIS A 228 12.25 -0.27 0.14
N LEU A 229 11.45 0.52 0.86
CA LEU A 229 11.58 1.97 0.90
C LEU A 229 12.89 2.43 1.54
N ILE A 230 13.34 1.77 2.62
CA ILE A 230 14.67 2.03 3.20
C ILE A 230 15.76 1.77 2.17
N LYS A 231 15.71 0.61 1.49
CA LYS A 231 16.70 0.28 0.44
C LYS A 231 16.71 1.33 -0.68
N CYS A 232 15.54 1.73 -1.14
CA CYS A 232 15.39 2.77 -2.18
C CYS A 232 15.97 4.10 -1.74
N ARG A 233 15.69 4.52 -0.51
CA ARG A 233 16.28 5.74 0.07
C ARG A 233 17.81 5.66 0.12
N VAL A 234 18.37 4.52 0.53
CA VAL A 234 19.83 4.33 0.55
C VAL A 234 20.43 4.43 -0.85
N SER A 235 19.81 3.81 -1.85
CA SER A 235 20.24 3.92 -3.25
C SER A 235 20.20 5.37 -3.74
N LEU A 236 19.14 6.13 -3.43
CA LEU A 236 19.03 7.55 -3.77
C LEU A 236 20.08 8.41 -3.04
N LEU A 237 20.37 8.13 -1.76
CA LEU A 237 21.42 8.82 -0.99
C LEU A 237 22.81 8.58 -1.58
N ASN A 238 23.08 7.36 -2.04
CA ASN A 238 24.33 7.02 -2.70
C ASN A 238 24.48 7.83 -4.00
N ILE A 239 23.43 7.91 -4.83
CA ILE A 239 23.43 8.74 -6.04
C ILE A 239 23.61 10.22 -5.71
N PHE A 240 22.95 10.72 -4.66
CA PHE A 240 23.04 12.11 -4.23
C PHE A 240 24.43 12.51 -3.70
N SER A 241 25.20 11.55 -3.19
CA SER A 241 26.52 11.75 -2.59
C SER A 241 27.69 11.66 -3.58
N LEU A 242 27.44 11.16 -4.79
CA LEU A 242 28.40 11.11 -5.91
C LEU A 242 28.54 12.49 -6.58
#